data_AF-A0A212FPP2-F1
#
_entry.id   AF-A0A212FPP2-F1
#
_cell.length_a   1.000
_cell.length_b   1.000
_cell.length_c   1.000
_cell.angle_alpha   90.00
_cell.angle_beta   90.00
_cell.angle_gamma   90.00
#
_symmetry.space_group_name_H-M   'P 1'
#
loop_
_entity.id
_entity.type
_entity.pdbx_description
1 polymer ?
#
loop_
_entity_poly.entity_id
_entity_poly.type
_entity_poly.pdbx_seq_one_letter_code
_entity_poly.pdbx_strand_id
1 'polypeptide(L)'
;MMSNIKESKSVETLTTDLSISTGISEEDKKLNEILKNRLRKYIKKLDETYASITKEESERIELDTFKQLYKPKTEGDAETYKKIPKFHFKLPNSDDILAQKLREETRSQFLQKKSKELLDNSELKHLWSLLKKTNGSYSMANNEELTIDYLQFRKIRDEAGPKY
;
A
#
# COMPACT_ATOMS: atom_id res chain seq x y z
N MET A 1 43.18 -28.14 -30.85
CA MET A 1 42.75 -26.73 -30.96
C MET A 1 41.37 -26.66 -30.30
N MET A 2 41.28 -26.10 -29.09
CA MET A 2 40.85 -24.70 -28.83
C MET A 2 39.34 -24.55 -29.09
N SER A 3 38.47 -24.12 -28.19
CA SER A 3 38.63 -23.37 -26.94
C SER A 3 37.31 -23.33 -26.17
N ASN A 4 37.42 -23.32 -24.83
CA ASN A 4 36.40 -22.96 -23.84
C ASN A 4 35.93 -21.50 -23.98
N ILE A 5 34.71 -21.21 -23.50
CA ILE A 5 34.22 -20.05 -22.71
C ILE A 5 32.77 -20.44 -22.31
N LYS A 6 32.45 -20.92 -21.10
CA LYS A 6 32.26 -20.25 -19.78
C LYS A 6 31.28 -19.06 -19.79
N GLU A 7 30.07 -19.29 -19.29
CA GLU A 7 29.31 -18.25 -18.61
C GLU A 7 28.62 -18.82 -17.36
N SER A 8 28.69 -18.02 -16.31
CA SER A 8 28.58 -18.33 -14.89
C SER A 8 27.18 -18.07 -14.35
N LYS A 9 26.70 -18.92 -13.44
CA LYS A 9 25.84 -18.46 -12.36
C LYS A 9 26.08 -19.26 -11.08
N SER A 10 26.68 -18.57 -10.13
CA SER A 10 26.90 -18.90 -8.74
C SER A 10 25.59 -19.14 -8.00
N VAL A 11 25.45 -20.31 -7.37
CA VAL A 11 24.70 -20.44 -6.12
C VAL A 11 25.53 -21.34 -5.21
N GLU A 12 26.00 -20.73 -4.14
CA GLU A 12 26.91 -21.26 -3.14
C GLU A 12 26.33 -22.50 -2.47
N THR A 13 27.00 -23.64 -2.65
CA THR A 13 26.89 -24.78 -1.76
C THR A 13 27.60 -24.43 -0.47
N LEU A 14 26.83 -24.07 0.57
CA LEU A 14 27.36 -24.02 1.94
C LEU A 14 27.54 -25.46 2.44
N THR A 15 28.69 -26.03 2.12
CA THR A 15 29.29 -27.15 2.85
C THR A 15 29.61 -26.64 4.25
N THR A 16 28.70 -26.89 5.19
CA THR A 16 29.07 -26.80 6.60
C THR A 16 29.60 -28.16 6.99
N ASP A 17 30.89 -28.35 6.78
CA ASP A 17 31.65 -29.45 7.35
C ASP A 17 31.63 -29.30 8.88
N LEU A 18 30.60 -29.87 9.52
CA LEU A 18 30.74 -30.37 10.88
C LEU A 18 30.85 -31.88 10.79
N SER A 19 32.10 -32.34 10.81
CA SER A 19 32.45 -33.69 11.24
C SER A 19 31.91 -33.94 12.65
N ILE A 20 30.68 -34.44 12.78
CA ILE A 20 30.17 -35.00 14.02
C ILE A 20 30.52 -36.49 14.02
N SER A 21 31.73 -36.80 14.45
CA SER A 21 32.07 -38.13 14.92
C SER A 21 31.69 -38.25 16.39
N THR A 22 30.55 -38.87 16.70
CA THR A 22 30.32 -39.47 18.01
C THR A 22 29.32 -40.61 17.86
N GLY A 23 29.70 -41.83 18.26
CA GLY A 23 28.80 -42.96 18.30
C GLY A 23 27.57 -42.62 19.14
N ILE A 24 26.39 -42.75 18.55
CA ILE A 24 25.10 -42.57 19.23
C ILE A 24 25.13 -43.48 20.46
N SER A 25 24.98 -42.92 21.67
CA SER A 25 25.02 -43.70 22.90
C SER A 25 23.89 -44.74 22.88
N GLU A 26 24.10 -45.88 23.53
CA GLU A 26 23.12 -46.99 23.50
C GLU A 26 21.75 -46.57 24.06
N GLU A 27 21.72 -45.57 24.93
CA GLU A 27 20.52 -44.92 25.46
C GLU A 27 19.73 -44.17 24.38
N ASP A 28 20.40 -43.40 23.52
CA ASP A 28 19.78 -42.66 22.42
C ASP A 28 19.22 -43.58 21.34
N LYS A 29 19.89 -44.72 21.09
CA LYS A 29 19.37 -45.77 20.18
C LYS A 29 18.08 -46.38 20.75
N LYS A 30 18.07 -46.70 22.05
CA LYS A 30 16.89 -47.24 22.73
C LYS A 30 15.73 -46.24 22.71
N LEU A 31 15.99 -44.96 22.96
CA LEU A 31 14.96 -43.92 22.91
C LEU A 31 14.36 -43.81 21.49
N ASN A 32 15.20 -43.83 20.46
CA ASN A 32 14.74 -43.81 19.08
C ASN A 32 13.86 -45.02 18.73
N GLU A 33 14.22 -46.22 19.20
CA GLU A 33 13.38 -47.42 18.98
C GLU A 33 12.03 -47.32 19.70
N ILE A 34 12.00 -46.79 20.93
CA ILE A 34 10.75 -46.54 21.66
C ILE A 34 9.86 -45.55 20.89
N LEU A 35 10.45 -44.46 20.38
CA LEU A 35 9.73 -43.44 19.61
C LEU A 35 9.20 -44.01 18.30
N LYS A 36 10.01 -44.79 17.57
CA LYS A 36 9.56 -45.49 16.35
C LYS A 36 8.40 -46.42 16.64
N ASN A 37 8.43 -47.18 17.72
CA ASN A 37 7.35 -48.09 18.09
C ASN A 37 6.06 -47.34 18.45
N ARG A 38 6.18 -46.21 19.15
CA ARG A 38 5.03 -45.35 19.47
C ARG A 38 4.42 -44.74 18.20
N LEU A 39 5.26 -44.30 17.26
CA LEU A 39 4.83 -43.77 15.97
C LEU A 39 4.12 -44.84 15.14
N ARG A 40 4.70 -46.04 15.03
CA ARG A 40 4.06 -47.19 14.36
C ARG A 40 2.70 -47.52 14.97
N LYS A 41 2.56 -47.48 16.30
CA LYS A 41 1.29 -47.70 16.98
C LYS A 41 0.26 -46.62 16.66
N TYR A 42 0.68 -45.36 16.54
CA TYR A 42 -0.20 -44.26 16.17
C TYR A 42 -0.64 -44.33 14.71
N ILE A 43 0.28 -44.61 13.79
CA ILE A 43 -0.04 -44.84 12.36
C ILE A 43 -1.01 -46.00 12.22
N LYS A 44 -0.73 -47.14 12.89
CA LYS A 44 -1.64 -48.30 12.88
C LYS A 44 -3.02 -47.95 13.44
N LYS A 45 -3.07 -47.13 14.50
CA LYS A 45 -4.33 -46.64 15.07
C LYS A 45 -5.08 -45.76 14.06
N LEU A 46 -4.38 -44.89 13.32
CA LEU A 46 -4.98 -44.07 12.26
C LEU A 46 -5.54 -44.92 11.12
N ASP A 47 -4.79 -45.93 10.69
CA ASP A 47 -5.22 -46.89 9.66
C ASP A 47 -6.43 -47.72 10.13
N GLU A 48 -6.43 -48.21 11.37
CA GLU A 48 -7.55 -48.96 11.99
C GLU A 48 -8.80 -48.07 12.19
N THR A 49 -8.62 -46.76 12.45
CA THR A 49 -9.74 -45.82 12.59
C THR A 49 -10.35 -45.35 11.27
N TYR A 50 -9.98 -45.92 10.11
CA TYR A 50 -10.44 -45.48 8.79
C TYR A 50 -10.33 -43.95 8.62
N ALA A 51 -9.15 -43.40 8.93
CA ALA A 51 -8.75 -42.10 8.37
C ALA A 51 -8.45 -42.19 6.86
N SER A 52 -8.78 -43.31 6.20
CA SER A 52 -9.01 -43.40 4.76
C SER A 52 -10.36 -42.76 4.41
N ILE A 53 -10.52 -41.51 4.82
CA ILE A 53 -11.61 -40.66 4.35
C ILE A 53 -11.43 -40.62 2.83
N THR A 54 -12.39 -41.17 2.09
CA THR A 54 -12.37 -41.10 0.62
C THR A 54 -12.27 -39.63 0.21
N LYS A 55 -11.65 -39.34 -0.95
CA LYS A 55 -11.49 -37.96 -1.41
C LYS A 55 -12.81 -37.18 -1.34
N GLU A 56 -13.90 -37.83 -1.74
CA GLU A 56 -15.26 -37.28 -1.69
C GLU A 56 -15.74 -36.94 -0.27
N GLU A 57 -15.43 -37.78 0.71
CA GLU A 57 -15.80 -37.53 2.10
C GLU A 57 -14.92 -36.46 2.76
N SER A 58 -13.67 -36.32 2.29
CA SER A 58 -12.78 -35.24 2.73
C SER A 58 -13.26 -33.89 2.21
N GLU A 59 -13.73 -33.83 0.96
CA GLU A 59 -14.32 -32.64 0.36
C GLU A 59 -15.62 -32.25 1.08
N ARG A 60 -16.43 -33.23 1.50
CA ARG A 60 -17.65 -32.97 2.29
C ARG A 60 -17.33 -32.36 3.66
N ILE A 61 -16.35 -32.92 4.37
CA ILE A 61 -15.92 -32.42 5.68
C ILE A 61 -15.32 -31.03 5.55
N GLU A 62 -14.51 -30.78 4.51
CA GLU A 62 -13.94 -29.46 4.22
C GLU A 62 -15.02 -28.43 3.93
N LEU A 63 -16.00 -28.76 3.09
CA LEU A 63 -17.12 -27.86 2.78
C LEU A 63 -17.99 -27.54 4.00
N ASP A 64 -18.25 -28.54 4.86
CA ASP A 64 -19.01 -28.32 6.09
C ASP A 64 -18.23 -27.46 7.09
N THR A 65 -16.94 -27.75 7.25
CA THR A 65 -16.01 -26.95 8.07
C THR A 65 -15.91 -25.52 7.55
N PHE A 66 -15.80 -25.35 6.22
CA PHE A 66 -15.77 -24.04 5.59
C PHE A 66 -17.07 -23.29 5.85
N LYS A 67 -18.25 -23.91 5.71
CA LYS A 67 -19.53 -23.25 6.02
C LYS A 67 -19.64 -22.83 7.48
N GLN A 68 -19.13 -23.63 8.42
CA GLN A 68 -19.16 -23.31 9.85
C GLN A 68 -18.21 -22.14 10.20
N LEU A 69 -17.04 -22.09 9.57
CA LEU A 69 -16.01 -21.09 9.86
C LEU A 69 -16.13 -19.82 9.01
N TYR A 70 -16.66 -19.94 7.80
CA TYR A 70 -16.88 -18.84 6.89
C TYR A 70 -18.06 -18.02 7.41
N LYS A 71 -17.72 -16.95 8.13
CA LYS A 71 -18.62 -15.83 8.37
C LYS A 71 -18.56 -14.95 7.12
N PRO A 72 -19.50 -15.06 6.16
CA PRO A 72 -19.59 -14.04 5.13
C PRO A 72 -19.68 -12.71 5.86
N LYS A 73 -18.87 -11.72 5.45
CA LYS A 73 -19.08 -10.33 5.84
C LYS A 73 -20.40 -9.90 5.17
N THR A 74 -21.50 -10.37 5.72
CA THR A 74 -22.85 -9.94 5.41
C THR A 74 -22.91 -8.52 5.93
N GLU A 75 -22.84 -7.59 4.98
CA GLU A 75 -23.00 -6.16 5.19
C GLU A 75 -22.08 -5.63 6.29
N GLY A 76 -20.88 -5.19 5.88
CA GLY A 76 -19.90 -4.70 6.83
C GLY A 76 -20.52 -3.71 7.81
N ASP A 77 -20.19 -3.91 9.08
CA ASP A 77 -20.67 -3.20 10.26
C ASP A 77 -21.17 -1.78 9.95
N ALA A 78 -22.50 -1.60 9.90
CA ALA A 78 -23.14 -0.34 9.56
C ALA A 78 -22.65 0.82 10.44
N GLU A 79 -22.20 0.53 11.67
CA GLU A 79 -21.65 1.51 12.60
C GLU A 79 -20.26 2.01 12.22
N THR A 80 -19.45 1.18 11.58
CA THR A 80 -18.12 1.57 11.07
C THR A 80 -18.26 2.48 9.85
N TYR A 81 -19.17 2.17 8.91
CA TYR A 81 -19.41 3.02 7.74
C TYR A 81 -20.14 4.33 8.03
N LYS A 82 -20.85 4.43 9.17
CA LYS A 82 -21.40 5.70 9.65
C LYS A 82 -20.31 6.67 10.12
N LYS A 83 -19.17 6.16 10.62
CA LYS A 83 -18.05 6.96 11.14
C LYS A 83 -17.08 7.42 10.04
N ILE A 84 -17.05 6.72 8.91
CA ILE A 84 -16.17 7.04 7.78
C ILE A 84 -16.83 8.13 6.92
N PRO A 85 -16.16 9.27 6.65
CA PRO A 85 -16.69 10.29 5.74
C PRO A 85 -16.96 9.72 4.34
N LYS A 86 -18.09 10.10 3.75
CA LYS A 86 -18.42 9.73 2.37
C LYS A 86 -17.61 10.61 1.41
N PHE A 87 -16.67 10.00 0.69
CA PHE A 87 -15.83 10.71 -0.31
C PHE A 87 -16.44 10.73 -1.71
N HIS A 88 -17.48 9.95 -1.96
CA HIS A 88 -18.12 9.84 -3.25
C HIS A 88 -19.63 9.99 -3.13
N PHE A 89 -20.19 10.84 -3.99
CA PHE A 89 -21.62 11.01 -4.17
C PHE A 89 -21.98 10.45 -5.55
N LYS A 90 -22.92 9.50 -5.60
CA LYS A 90 -23.43 8.96 -6.86
C LYS A 90 -23.99 10.11 -7.70
N LEU A 91 -23.69 10.11 -9.00
CA LEU A 91 -24.27 11.09 -9.91
C LEU A 91 -25.79 10.90 -9.96
N PRO A 92 -26.57 11.98 -10.06
CA PRO A 92 -27.99 11.88 -10.38
C PRO A 92 -28.21 11.06 -11.65
N ASN A 93 -29.28 10.27 -11.68
CA ASN A 93 -29.67 9.52 -12.88
C ASN A 93 -30.00 10.49 -14.01
N SER A 94 -29.80 10.08 -15.27
CA SER A 94 -30.08 10.89 -16.46
C SER A 94 -31.52 11.38 -16.56
N ASP A 95 -32.44 10.70 -15.90
CA ASP A 95 -33.87 11.00 -15.93
C ASP A 95 -34.23 12.16 -14.98
N ASP A 96 -33.36 12.45 -14.00
CA ASP A 96 -33.51 13.58 -13.07
C ASP A 96 -32.72 14.79 -13.55
N ILE A 97 -33.29 15.46 -14.56
CA ILE A 97 -32.71 16.65 -15.21
C ILE A 97 -32.49 17.78 -14.19
N LEU A 98 -33.38 17.93 -13.21
CA LEU A 98 -33.32 19.01 -12.23
C LEU A 98 -32.10 18.85 -11.31
N ALA A 99 -31.90 17.65 -10.75
CA ALA A 99 -30.75 17.37 -9.89
C ALA A 99 -29.43 17.51 -10.65
N GLN A 100 -29.40 17.12 -11.94
CA GLN A 100 -28.24 17.34 -12.79
C GLN A 100 -27.92 18.82 -12.96
N LYS A 101 -28.93 19.65 -13.28
CA LYS A 101 -28.74 21.09 -13.48
C LYS A 101 -28.30 21.81 -12.22
N LEU A 102 -28.88 21.48 -11.07
CA LEU A 102 -28.48 22.06 -9.78
C LEU A 102 -27.01 21.74 -9.45
N ARG A 103 -26.56 20.51 -9.74
CA ARG A 103 -25.16 20.12 -9.56
C ARG A 103 -24.23 20.85 -10.52
N GLU A 104 -24.61 20.97 -11.80
CA GLU A 104 -23.85 21.71 -12.81
C GLU A 104 -23.70 23.19 -12.43
N GLU A 105 -24.77 23.81 -11.94
CA GLU A 105 -24.77 25.20 -11.47
C GLU A 105 -23.90 25.38 -10.23
N THR A 106 -24.11 24.56 -9.19
CA THR A 106 -23.31 24.59 -7.95
C THR A 106 -21.84 24.37 -8.24
N ARG A 107 -21.50 23.43 -9.12
CA ARG A 107 -20.12 23.17 -9.55
C ARG A 107 -19.53 24.39 -10.23
N SER A 108 -20.28 25.03 -11.13
CA SER A 108 -19.83 26.22 -11.84
C SER A 108 -19.56 27.38 -10.88
N GLN A 109 -20.46 27.63 -9.93
CA GLN A 109 -20.27 28.65 -8.89
C GLN A 109 -19.06 28.35 -8.00
N PHE A 110 -18.89 27.09 -7.58
CA PHE A 110 -17.74 26.66 -6.79
C PHE A 110 -16.43 26.90 -7.54
N LEU A 111 -16.34 26.48 -8.81
CA LEU A 111 -15.16 26.70 -9.64
C LEU A 111 -14.90 28.18 -9.89
N GLN A 112 -15.94 29.00 -10.10
CA GLN A 112 -15.78 30.45 -10.21
C GLN A 112 -15.22 31.07 -8.93
N LYS A 113 -15.72 30.66 -7.76
CA LYS A 113 -15.19 31.12 -6.47
C LYS A 113 -13.72 30.74 -6.32
N LYS A 114 -13.37 29.49 -6.63
CA LYS A 114 -11.97 29.02 -6.62
C LYS A 114 -11.09 29.76 -7.62
N SER A 115 -11.61 30.04 -8.81
CA SER A 115 -10.90 30.84 -9.81
C SER A 115 -10.66 32.27 -9.36
N LYS A 116 -11.54 32.86 -8.56
CA LYS A 116 -11.37 34.21 -7.98
C LYS A 116 -10.36 34.23 -6.84
N GLU A 117 -10.20 33.13 -6.11
CA GLU A 117 -9.15 32.96 -5.10
C GLU A 117 -7.76 32.92 -5.75
N LEU A 118 -7.66 32.39 -6.97
CA LEU A 118 -6.41 32.38 -7.75
C LEU A 118 -6.07 33.78 -8.30
N LEU A 119 -4.78 34.00 -8.47
CA LEU A 119 -4.25 35.21 -9.11
C LEU A 119 -4.60 35.23 -10.60
N ASP A 120 -5.15 36.35 -11.06
CA ASP A 120 -5.39 36.57 -12.48
C ASP A 120 -4.10 37.00 -13.21
N ASN A 121 -4.16 37.09 -14.54
CA ASN A 121 -2.97 37.43 -15.33
C ASN A 121 -2.42 38.83 -15.02
N SER A 122 -3.28 39.80 -14.72
CA SER A 122 -2.88 41.16 -14.34
C SER A 122 -2.19 41.19 -12.98
N GLU A 123 -2.74 40.47 -12.00
CA GLU A 123 -2.23 40.33 -10.64
C GLU A 123 -0.89 39.57 -10.63
N LEU A 124 -0.72 38.56 -11.49
CA LEU A 124 0.56 37.87 -11.70
C LEU A 124 1.62 38.81 -12.29
N LYS A 125 1.24 39.63 -13.29
CA LYS A 125 2.14 40.66 -13.85
C LYS A 125 2.51 41.70 -12.79
N HIS A 126 1.57 42.08 -11.93
CA HIS A 126 1.82 42.99 -10.82
C HIS A 126 2.80 42.39 -9.80
N LEU A 127 2.59 41.15 -9.38
CA LEU A 127 3.51 40.43 -8.49
C LEU A 127 4.91 40.30 -9.10
N TRP A 128 5.00 39.97 -10.38
CA TRP A 128 6.26 39.91 -11.09
C TRP A 128 6.99 41.26 -11.10
N SER A 129 6.25 42.36 -11.29
CA SER A 129 6.79 43.71 -11.19
C SER A 129 7.29 44.03 -9.78
N LEU A 130 6.55 43.64 -8.74
CA LEU A 130 6.97 43.81 -7.34
C LEU A 130 8.24 43.03 -7.03
N LEU A 131 8.29 41.75 -7.44
CA LEU A 131 9.48 40.89 -7.29
C LEU A 131 10.70 41.50 -7.98
N LYS A 132 10.54 42.02 -9.20
CA LYS A 132 11.63 42.68 -9.93
C LYS A 132 12.15 43.92 -9.20
N LYS A 133 11.26 44.72 -8.59
CA LYS A 133 11.60 45.90 -7.80
C LYS A 133 12.36 45.55 -6.52
N THR A 134 11.96 44.49 -5.81
CA THR A 134 12.61 44.06 -4.56
C THR A 134 13.94 43.36 -4.80
N ASN A 135 14.04 42.55 -5.85
CA ASN A 135 15.25 41.81 -6.20
C ASN A 135 16.34 42.70 -6.83
N GLY A 136 15.96 43.87 -7.36
CA GLY A 136 16.92 44.89 -7.79
C GLY A 136 17.86 45.39 -6.69
N SER A 137 17.55 45.11 -5.41
CA SER A 137 18.38 45.52 -4.27
C SER A 137 19.38 44.46 -3.80
N TYR A 138 19.27 43.19 -4.23
CA TYR A 138 20.17 42.12 -3.80
C TYR A 138 20.70 41.30 -4.98
N SER A 139 21.98 41.55 -5.28
CA SER A 139 22.91 40.65 -5.95
C SER A 139 22.57 40.22 -7.38
N MET A 140 22.90 41.10 -8.34
CA MET A 140 23.22 40.77 -9.73
C MET A 140 24.56 40.02 -9.86
N ALA A 141 24.88 39.10 -8.94
CA ALA A 141 26.21 38.47 -8.93
C ALA A 141 26.26 37.14 -9.69
N ASN A 142 25.15 36.41 -9.88
CA ASN A 142 25.15 35.15 -10.64
C ASN A 142 23.83 34.99 -11.41
N ASN A 143 23.91 35.20 -12.72
CA ASN A 143 22.79 35.22 -13.67
C ASN A 143 22.18 33.82 -13.86
N GLU A 144 21.10 33.48 -13.15
CA GLU A 144 19.97 32.72 -13.76
C GLU A 144 18.74 32.58 -12.84
N GLU A 145 18.91 32.60 -11.51
CA GLU A 145 17.82 32.29 -10.59
C GLU A 145 17.49 33.45 -9.65
N LEU A 146 16.27 33.99 -9.76
CA LEU A 146 15.75 35.01 -8.85
C LEU A 146 15.31 34.35 -7.55
N THR A 147 16.14 34.45 -6.52
CA THR A 147 15.81 33.97 -5.17
C THR A 147 15.32 35.12 -4.30
N ILE A 148 14.40 34.82 -3.37
CA ILE A 148 13.90 35.77 -2.38
C ILE A 148 14.14 35.25 -0.97
N ASP A 149 14.67 36.10 -0.10
CA ASP A 149 14.79 35.80 1.33
C ASP A 149 13.43 35.95 2.03
N TYR A 150 13.28 35.28 3.18
CA TYR A 150 12.04 35.33 3.97
C TYR A 150 11.63 36.76 4.37
N LEU A 151 12.59 37.63 4.67
CA LEU A 151 12.32 39.03 4.99
C LEU A 151 11.83 39.82 3.76
N GLN A 152 12.33 39.49 2.56
CA GLN A 152 11.88 40.08 1.31
C GLN A 152 10.48 39.57 0.96
N PHE A 153 10.23 38.26 1.10
CA PHE A 153 8.89 37.68 0.96
C PHE A 153 7.87 38.37 1.85
N ARG A 154 8.17 38.58 3.14
CA ARG A 154 7.25 39.25 4.07
C ARG A 154 6.91 40.67 3.61
N LYS A 155 7.90 41.44 3.14
CA LYS A 155 7.68 42.79 2.59
C LYS A 155 6.81 42.76 1.33
N ILE A 156 7.08 41.84 0.41
CA ILE A 156 6.32 41.69 -0.84
C ILE A 156 4.88 41.30 -0.54
N ARG A 157 4.65 40.37 0.39
CA ARG A 157 3.31 39.95 0.83
C ARG A 157 2.53 41.11 1.44
N ASP A 158 3.18 41.92 2.27
CA ASP A 158 2.55 43.08 2.90
C ASP A 158 2.23 44.19 1.85
N GLU A 159 3.02 44.32 0.77
CA GLU A 159 2.79 45.28 -0.35
C GLU A 159 1.77 44.75 -1.38
N ALA A 160 1.73 43.45 -1.65
CA ALA A 160 0.86 42.82 -2.64
C ALA A 160 -0.58 42.59 -2.12
N GLY A 161 -0.74 42.38 -0.80
CA GLY A 161 -2.04 42.23 -0.16
C GLY A 161 -2.49 40.78 0.05
N PRO A 162 -3.69 40.56 0.62
CA PRO A 162 -4.10 39.27 1.21
C PRO A 162 -4.37 38.14 0.20
N LYS A 163 -4.29 38.42 -1.11
CA LYS A 163 -4.48 37.44 -2.19
C LYS A 163 -3.15 36.75 -2.60
N TYR A 164 -2.01 37.23 -2.11
CA TYR A 164 -0.66 36.83 -2.50
C TYR A 164 0.08 36.03 -1.42
#